data_AF-A0A5U0QLS7-F1
#
_entry.id   AF-A0A5U0QLS7-F1
#
_cell.length_a   1.000
_cell.length_b   1.000
_cell.length_c   1.000
_cell.angle_alpha   90.00
_cell.angle_beta   90.00
_cell.angle_gamma   90.00
#
_symmetry.space_group_name_H-M   'P 1'
#
loop_
_entity.id
_entity.type
_entity.pdbx_description
1 polymer ?
#
loop_
_entity_poly.entity_id
_entity_poly.type
_entity_poly.pdbx_seq_one_letter_code
_entity_poly.pdbx_strand_id
1 'polypeptide(L)'
;SNQKILELNPEENDGLYRATGFDKEIHGYYKQSGEGFYRKQKSFSPFSTEAPNTIKYGDREVVLTKEPGSETYQGTFSDTGKNAGMTFYRTSDGKFYKASGLKGGGLIRHVDKPYSELREGDFGYDVELLDIEDDSPLLEDMIPSLSEDLYPTAEENVQSIYKKHQGGDAAAGETEVVLCRGTIGPQSENIIKFKTAGGVEGADSSVLPVSEETARQQVRSGRIAPEYTTELSVADRFSRGHHLIIVKVKAKYLTRGSISESGWVIPHTAPVEPVGVIDRTYGHAENTAQVNASK
;
A
#
# COMPACT_ATOMS: atom_id res chain seq x y z
N SER A 1 8.49 -7.84 -21.91
CA SER A 1 9.51 -8.68 -21.24
C SER A 1 10.29 -7.78 -20.30
N ASN A 2 10.06 -7.87 -19.00
CA ASN A 2 10.90 -7.28 -17.94
C ASN A 2 10.71 -8.15 -16.69
N GLN A 3 11.15 -9.40 -16.85
CA GLN A 3 11.20 -10.36 -15.77
C GLN A 3 12.25 -9.91 -14.74
N LYS A 4 11.78 -9.74 -13.49
CA LYS A 4 12.46 -10.02 -12.20
C LYS A 4 13.31 -8.92 -11.54
N ILE A 5 13.28 -8.94 -10.20
CA ILE A 5 14.41 -8.65 -9.31
C ILE A 5 14.60 -9.88 -8.40
N LEU A 6 15.86 -10.14 -8.05
CA LEU A 6 16.49 -11.42 -7.75
C LEU A 6 17.21 -11.41 -6.40
N GLU A 7 17.38 -12.62 -5.88
CA GLU A 7 18.48 -13.11 -5.02
C GLU A 7 19.21 -12.04 -4.20
N LEU A 8 18.80 -11.91 -2.94
CA LEU A 8 19.43 -11.07 -1.94
C LEU A 8 20.68 -11.78 -1.42
N ASN A 9 21.85 -11.29 -1.82
CA ASN A 9 23.13 -11.79 -1.35
C ASN A 9 23.68 -10.86 -0.25
N PRO A 10 24.14 -11.38 0.89
CA PRO A 10 24.79 -10.56 1.91
C PRO A 10 26.11 -10.02 1.37
N GLU A 11 26.36 -8.71 1.51
CA GLU A 11 27.65 -8.11 1.15
C GLU A 11 28.61 -8.01 2.33
N GLU A 12 28.12 -7.76 3.55
CA GLU A 12 28.94 -7.56 4.76
C GLU A 12 28.22 -8.02 6.04
N ASN A 13 28.96 -8.08 7.17
CA ASN A 13 28.45 -8.46 8.50
C ASN A 13 27.51 -7.40 9.14
N ASP A 14 27.10 -6.38 8.40
CA ASP A 14 26.28 -5.27 8.89
C ASP A 14 24.78 -5.39 8.54
N GLY A 15 24.38 -6.50 7.90
CA GLY A 15 23.00 -6.77 7.48
C GLY A 15 22.62 -6.13 6.15
N LEU A 16 23.60 -5.75 5.32
CA LEU A 16 23.42 -5.24 3.96
C LEU A 16 23.25 -6.38 2.93
N TYR A 17 22.17 -6.29 2.16
CA TYR A 17 21.82 -7.22 1.10
C TYR A 17 21.81 -6.51 -0.25
N ARG A 18 22.42 -7.14 -1.26
CA ARG A 18 22.47 -6.63 -2.63
C ARG A 18 21.45 -7.34 -3.49
N ALA A 19 20.58 -6.58 -4.16
CA ALA A 19 19.72 -7.14 -5.21
C ALA A 19 20.45 -7.13 -6.54
N THR A 20 20.67 -8.32 -7.09
CA THR A 20 21.51 -8.51 -8.28
C THR A 20 20.69 -9.19 -9.37
N GLY A 21 20.58 -8.59 -10.56
CA GLY A 21 19.84 -9.16 -11.70
C GLY A 21 20.45 -10.46 -12.24
N PHE A 22 19.74 -11.16 -13.15
CA PHE A 22 20.23 -12.40 -13.80
C PHE A 22 21.42 -12.11 -14.74
N ASP A 23 21.56 -10.86 -15.14
CA ASP A 23 22.67 -10.28 -15.90
C ASP A 23 23.89 -9.92 -15.03
N LYS A 24 23.80 -10.14 -13.71
CA LYS A 24 24.79 -9.74 -12.70
C LYS A 24 24.90 -8.22 -12.50
N GLU A 25 23.93 -7.43 -12.97
CA GLU A 25 23.88 -6.00 -12.69
C GLU A 25 23.30 -5.71 -11.29
N ILE A 26 23.76 -4.62 -10.67
CA ILE A 26 23.36 -4.22 -9.32
C ILE A 26 22.19 -3.23 -9.42
N HIS A 27 21.02 -3.61 -8.90
CA HIS A 27 19.81 -2.79 -8.99
C HIS A 27 19.46 -2.04 -7.70
N GLY A 28 20.08 -2.42 -6.57
CA GLY A 28 19.90 -1.72 -5.31
C GLY A 28 20.49 -2.45 -4.11
N TYR A 29 20.56 -1.71 -3.01
CA TYR A 29 21.02 -2.19 -1.72
C TYR A 29 19.88 -2.11 -0.71
N TYR A 30 19.78 -3.15 0.12
CA TYR A 30 18.71 -3.40 1.06
C TYR A 30 19.32 -3.65 2.43
N LYS A 31 18.65 -3.26 3.51
CA LYS A 31 19.03 -3.67 4.86
C LYS A 31 17.91 -4.48 5.48
N GLN A 32 18.26 -5.59 6.12
CA GLN A 32 17.30 -6.37 6.89
C GLN A 32 16.97 -5.62 8.18
N SER A 33 15.68 -5.48 8.49
CA SER A 33 15.18 -4.91 9.74
C SER A 33 13.92 -5.65 10.13
N GLY A 34 13.93 -6.28 11.32
CA GLY A 34 12.92 -7.27 11.69
C GLY A 34 12.90 -8.44 10.70
N GLU A 35 11.71 -8.85 10.25
CA GLU A 35 11.53 -9.93 9.26
C GLU A 35 11.54 -9.42 7.79
N GLY A 36 11.77 -8.13 7.54
CA GLY A 36 11.66 -7.50 6.22
C GLY A 36 12.96 -6.88 5.67
N PHE A 37 12.92 -6.48 4.39
CA PHE A 37 14.01 -5.79 3.68
C PHE A 37 13.59 -4.41 3.20
N TYR A 38 14.39 -3.38 3.51
CA TYR A 38 14.10 -1.99 3.13
C TYR A 38 15.14 -1.47 2.13
N ARG A 39 14.69 -0.89 1.00
CA ARG A 39 15.54 -0.29 -0.03
C ARG A 39 16.06 1.07 0.42
N LYS A 40 17.35 1.33 0.24
CA LYS A 40 18.00 2.61 0.54
C LYS A 40 17.42 3.75 -0.34
N GLN A 41 16.67 4.69 0.24
CA GLN A 41 16.29 5.97 -0.41
C GLN A 41 17.24 7.12 -0.03
N LYS A 42 17.07 8.29 -0.68
CA LYS A 42 17.90 9.50 -0.62
C LYS A 42 18.55 9.76 0.75
N SER A 43 19.88 9.87 0.77
CA SER A 43 20.63 10.18 1.99
C SER A 43 20.60 11.67 2.28
N PHE A 44 20.43 12.02 3.54
CA PHE A 44 20.49 13.37 4.06
C PHE A 44 21.75 13.54 4.90
N SER A 45 22.58 14.52 4.53
CA SER A 45 23.73 14.88 5.36
C SER A 45 23.24 15.82 6.47
N PRO A 46 23.63 15.58 7.73
CA PRO A 46 23.28 16.51 8.79
C PRO A 46 24.08 17.81 8.65
N PHE A 47 23.47 18.92 9.06
CA PHE A 47 24.15 20.21 9.16
C PHE A 47 25.17 20.27 10.30
N SER A 48 25.00 19.42 11.31
CA SER A 48 25.88 19.31 12.48
C SER A 48 26.06 17.85 12.88
N THR A 49 27.24 17.52 13.39
CA THR A 49 27.52 16.21 13.99
C THR A 49 27.01 16.09 15.43
N GLU A 50 26.60 17.20 16.04
CA GLU A 50 26.11 17.30 17.43
C GLU A 50 24.58 17.27 17.50
N ALA A 51 24.05 16.77 18.62
CA ALA A 51 22.61 16.69 18.84
C ALA A 51 22.00 18.07 19.19
N PRO A 52 20.79 18.41 18.70
CA PRO A 52 19.96 17.60 17.81
C PRO A 52 20.45 17.67 16.35
N ASN A 53 20.42 16.52 15.66
CA ASN A 53 20.85 16.45 14.26
C ASN A 53 19.79 17.13 13.39
N THR A 54 20.17 18.14 12.62
CA THR A 54 19.27 18.82 11.68
C THR A 54 19.62 18.44 10.26
N ILE A 55 18.63 18.15 9.42
CA ILE A 55 18.81 17.79 8.01
C ILE A 55 18.01 18.72 7.08
N LYS A 56 18.42 18.84 5.82
CA LYS A 56 17.60 19.47 4.78
C LYS A 56 16.66 18.46 4.12
N TYR A 57 15.35 18.61 4.28
CA TYR A 57 14.33 17.79 3.62
C TYR A 57 13.51 18.65 2.65
N GLY A 58 13.74 18.48 1.34
CA GLY A 58 13.21 19.41 0.34
C GLY A 58 13.87 20.78 0.48
N ASP A 59 13.05 21.82 0.64
CA ASP A 59 13.50 23.21 0.88
C ASP A 59 13.48 23.61 2.36
N ARG A 60 13.29 22.65 3.28
CA ARG A 60 13.12 22.92 4.72
C ARG A 60 14.17 22.21 5.58
N GLU A 61 14.31 22.69 6.81
CA GLU A 61 15.14 22.07 7.85
C GLU A 61 14.26 21.23 8.78
N VAL A 62 14.69 20.00 9.07
CA VAL A 62 14.00 19.07 9.98
C VAL A 62 14.96 18.72 11.10
N VAL A 63 14.52 18.98 12.33
CA VAL A 63 15.23 18.60 13.56
C VAL A 63 14.89 17.16 13.88
N LEU A 64 15.91 16.33 14.03
CA LEU A 64 15.79 14.92 14.33
C LEU A 64 16.10 14.65 15.80
N THR A 65 15.12 14.12 16.52
CA THR A 65 15.25 13.66 17.91
C THR A 65 15.39 12.14 17.94
N LYS A 66 16.03 11.61 18.97
CA LYS A 66 16.21 10.18 19.14
C LYS A 66 15.95 9.83 20.60
N GLU A 67 15.04 8.89 20.82
CA GLU A 67 14.76 8.39 22.16
C GLU A 67 15.90 7.50 22.67
N PRO A 68 16.16 7.50 24.00
CA PRO A 68 17.11 6.58 24.61
C PRO A 68 16.77 5.13 24.26
N GLY A 69 17.74 4.39 23.71
CA GLY A 69 17.57 2.98 23.34
C GLY A 69 16.95 2.72 21.96
N SER A 70 16.44 3.75 21.27
CA SER A 70 15.94 3.59 19.89
C SER A 70 17.09 3.41 18.88
N GLU A 71 16.83 2.78 17.73
CA GLU A 71 17.75 2.78 16.57
C GLU A 71 17.40 3.87 15.55
N THR A 72 16.23 4.50 15.70
CA THR A 72 15.67 5.47 14.77
C THR A 72 15.65 6.89 15.34
N TYR A 73 15.48 7.85 14.44
CA TYR A 73 15.35 9.27 14.73
C TYR A 73 13.99 9.76 14.22
N GLN A 74 13.31 10.58 15.00
CA GLN A 74 12.01 11.16 14.68
C GLN A 74 12.18 12.61 14.26
N GLY A 75 11.48 13.00 13.20
CA GLY A 75 11.32 14.40 12.80
C GLY A 75 9.85 14.70 12.56
N THR A 76 9.41 15.91 12.86
CA THR A 76 8.05 16.36 12.56
C THR A 76 8.08 17.31 11.37
N PHE A 77 7.16 17.11 10.44
CA PHE A 77 6.98 17.97 9.27
C PHE A 77 5.54 18.47 9.23
N SER A 78 5.32 19.78 9.08
CA SER A 78 3.97 20.32 8.88
C SER A 78 3.71 20.57 7.39
N ASP A 79 2.77 19.84 6.79
CA ASP A 79 2.23 20.19 5.47
C ASP A 79 0.80 20.68 5.60
N THR A 80 0.46 21.77 4.91
CA THR A 80 -0.91 22.30 4.87
C THR A 80 -1.57 22.55 6.24
N GLY A 81 -0.77 22.67 7.31
CA GLY A 81 -1.25 22.86 8.69
C GLY A 81 -1.44 21.56 9.50
N LYS A 82 -1.16 20.38 8.93
CA LYS A 82 -1.12 19.10 9.66
C LYS A 82 0.32 18.65 9.89
N ASN A 83 0.63 18.22 11.11
CA ASN A 83 1.93 17.63 11.47
C ASN A 83 1.97 16.15 11.10
N ALA A 84 2.96 15.75 10.32
CA ALA A 84 3.28 14.36 9.98
C ALA A 84 4.61 13.99 10.64
N GLY A 85 4.64 12.85 11.33
CA GLY A 85 5.85 12.24 11.86
C GLY A 85 6.66 11.57 10.74
N MET A 86 7.97 11.67 10.80
CA MET A 86 8.91 11.07 9.87
C MET A 86 10.01 10.35 10.65
N THR A 87 10.16 9.06 10.39
CA THR A 87 11.21 8.25 10.99
C THR A 87 12.45 8.23 10.08
N PHE A 88 13.64 8.20 10.66
CA PHE A 88 14.93 8.14 9.97
C PHE A 88 15.89 7.15 10.65
N TYR A 89 16.81 6.56 9.90
CA TYR A 89 17.96 5.80 10.42
C TYR A 89 19.25 6.57 10.19
N ARG A 90 20.22 6.44 11.11
CA ARG A 90 21.56 7.00 10.94
C ARG A 90 22.57 5.88 10.69
N THR A 91 23.33 5.99 9.61
CA THR A 91 24.42 5.05 9.29
C THR A 91 25.70 5.39 10.06
N SER A 92 26.66 4.46 10.05
CA SER A 92 27.98 4.64 10.68
C SER A 92 28.78 5.82 10.09
N ASP A 93 28.54 6.17 8.82
CA ASP A 93 29.11 7.36 8.16
C ASP A 93 28.37 8.67 8.52
N GLY A 94 27.39 8.62 9.43
CA GLY A 94 26.72 9.78 10.00
C GLY A 94 25.54 10.33 9.18
N LYS A 95 25.23 9.75 8.02
CA LYS A 95 24.10 10.17 7.16
C LYS A 95 22.76 9.66 7.67
N PHE A 96 21.71 10.42 7.38
CA PHE A 96 20.32 10.06 7.70
C PHE A 96 19.57 9.53 6.48
N TYR A 97 18.73 8.54 6.72
CA TYR A 97 17.89 7.89 5.70
C TYR A 97 16.47 7.86 6.20
N LYS A 98 15.53 8.45 5.45
CA LYS A 98 14.11 8.39 5.82
C LYS A 98 13.63 6.94 5.78
N ALA A 99 12.95 6.52 6.83
CA ALA A 99 12.40 5.18 7.01
C ALA A 99 11.11 4.94 6.22
N SER A 100 10.50 5.97 5.62
CA SER A 100 9.26 5.82 4.83
C SER A 100 9.49 5.01 3.54
N GLY A 101 8.52 4.14 3.25
CA GLY A 101 8.53 3.25 2.12
C GLY A 101 8.41 3.92 0.75
N LEU A 102 8.69 3.10 -0.25
CA LEU A 102 9.07 3.48 -1.60
C LEU A 102 7.92 4.10 -2.40
N LYS A 103 8.26 5.10 -3.23
CA LYS A 103 7.64 5.27 -4.55
C LYS A 103 8.39 4.41 -5.57
N GLY A 104 7.68 3.56 -6.29
CA GLY A 104 8.24 2.74 -7.39
C GLY A 104 9.03 1.48 -6.97
N GLY A 105 8.73 0.92 -5.79
CA GLY A 105 9.08 -0.47 -5.46
C GLY A 105 7.99 -1.41 -5.96
N GLY A 106 8.29 -2.68 -6.26
CA GLY A 106 7.26 -3.66 -6.56
C GLY A 106 6.25 -3.84 -5.42
N LEU A 107 5.33 -4.80 -5.58
CA LEU A 107 4.27 -5.12 -4.61
C LEU A 107 4.74 -5.05 -3.14
N ILE A 108 4.10 -4.18 -2.36
CA ILE A 108 4.30 -4.10 -0.91
C ILE A 108 3.51 -5.23 -0.25
N ARG A 109 4.18 -6.02 0.59
CA ARG A 109 3.55 -7.06 1.43
C ARG A 109 3.70 -6.66 2.89
N HIS A 110 2.61 -6.64 3.63
CA HIS A 110 2.60 -6.34 5.06
C HIS A 110 1.74 -7.34 5.81
N VAL A 111 2.13 -7.67 7.05
CA VAL A 111 1.33 -8.43 7.99
C VAL A 111 0.94 -7.47 9.08
N ASP A 112 -0.35 -7.25 9.21
CA ASP A 112 -0.94 -6.32 10.16
C ASP A 112 -0.92 -6.89 11.57
N LYS A 113 -0.92 -6.00 12.57
CA LYS A 113 -0.94 -6.35 13.98
C LYS A 113 -2.22 -5.82 14.62
N PRO A 114 -2.93 -6.65 15.40
CA PRO A 114 -4.08 -6.15 16.12
C PRO A 114 -3.65 -5.21 17.25
N TYR A 115 -4.59 -4.42 17.78
CA TYR A 115 -4.32 -3.51 18.90
C TYR A 115 -3.66 -4.22 20.08
N SER A 116 -4.04 -5.46 20.38
CA SER A 116 -3.47 -6.27 21.46
C SER A 116 -1.98 -6.59 21.33
N GLU A 117 -1.41 -6.48 20.14
CA GLU A 117 0.02 -6.68 19.90
C GLU A 117 0.84 -5.38 19.84
N LEU A 118 0.17 -4.22 19.88
CA LEU A 118 0.83 -2.92 19.85
C LEU A 118 1.52 -2.62 21.19
N ARG A 119 2.65 -1.95 21.13
CA ARG A 119 3.46 -1.53 22.28
C ARG A 119 3.55 -0.01 22.33
N GLU A 120 3.83 0.53 23.51
CA GLU A 120 4.06 1.97 23.67
C GLU A 120 5.12 2.46 22.67
N GLY A 121 4.74 3.46 21.86
CA GLY A 121 5.56 3.97 20.75
C GLY A 121 5.20 3.43 19.36
N ASP A 122 4.39 2.38 19.26
CA ASP A 122 3.82 1.93 17.98
C ASP A 122 2.73 2.91 17.50
N PHE A 123 2.55 3.01 16.18
CA PHE A 123 1.49 3.83 15.59
C PHE A 123 0.12 3.25 15.95
N GLY A 124 -0.78 4.12 16.43
CA GLY A 124 -2.12 3.73 16.88
C GLY A 124 -2.16 2.95 18.19
N TYR A 125 -1.06 2.92 18.95
CA TYR A 125 -1.06 2.38 20.32
C TYR A 125 -2.01 3.20 21.20
N ASP A 126 -3.02 2.52 21.74
CA ASP A 126 -3.93 3.05 22.75
C ASP A 126 -4.12 1.99 23.84
N VAL A 127 -3.86 2.36 25.08
CA VAL A 127 -3.96 1.47 26.25
C VAL A 127 -5.38 0.95 26.46
N GLU A 128 -6.39 1.70 26.00
CA GLU A 128 -7.80 1.32 26.11
C GLU A 128 -8.25 0.30 25.07
N LEU A 129 -7.42 0.01 24.06
CA LEU A 129 -7.75 -0.89 22.94
C LEU A 129 -6.93 -2.19 22.94
N LEU A 130 -6.01 -2.38 23.91
CA LEU A 130 -5.08 -3.53 23.95
C LEU A 130 -5.75 -4.91 24.19
N ASP A 131 -7.05 -4.94 24.48
CA ASP A 131 -7.83 -6.18 24.57
C ASP A 131 -8.46 -6.60 23.22
N ILE A 132 -8.34 -5.76 22.18
CA ILE A 132 -8.87 -6.03 20.84
C ILE A 132 -7.85 -6.83 20.02
N GLU A 133 -8.17 -8.11 19.79
CA GLU A 133 -7.33 -9.06 19.03
C GLU A 133 -7.70 -9.16 17.54
N ASP A 134 -8.87 -8.61 17.16
CA ASP A 134 -9.44 -8.79 15.82
C ASP A 134 -9.55 -7.48 15.03
N ASP A 135 -8.94 -6.39 15.49
CA ASP A 135 -8.92 -5.07 14.83
C ASP A 135 -7.57 -4.37 14.95
N SER A 136 -7.32 -3.39 14.08
CA SER A 136 -6.05 -2.64 14.06
C SER A 136 -6.23 -1.18 13.62
N PRO A 137 -5.28 -0.28 13.94
CA PRO A 137 -5.27 1.11 13.48
C PRO A 137 -4.73 1.27 12.04
N LEU A 138 -4.53 0.16 11.31
CA LEU A 138 -3.74 0.10 10.07
C LEU A 138 -4.17 1.13 9.01
N LEU A 139 -5.47 1.23 8.76
CA LEU A 139 -5.98 1.97 7.61
C LEU A 139 -6.18 3.45 7.86
N GLU A 140 -6.44 3.82 9.11
CA GLU A 140 -6.61 5.23 9.49
C GLU A 140 -5.26 5.93 9.65
N ASP A 141 -4.25 5.23 10.21
CA ASP A 141 -2.98 5.86 10.60
C ASP A 141 -1.72 5.29 9.90
N MET A 142 -1.68 3.99 9.58
CA MET A 142 -0.43 3.36 9.10
C MET A 142 -0.24 3.35 7.59
N ILE A 143 -1.29 3.16 6.76
CA ILE A 143 -1.13 3.14 5.29
C ILE A 143 -0.36 4.35 4.75
N PRO A 144 -0.66 5.60 5.16
CA PRO A 144 0.09 6.78 4.72
C PRO A 144 1.58 6.74 5.10
N SER A 145 1.94 6.05 6.19
CA SER A 145 3.33 5.90 6.64
C SER A 145 4.09 4.80 5.90
N LEU A 146 3.39 3.75 5.45
CA LEU A 146 3.96 2.64 4.67
C LEU A 146 4.37 3.08 3.26
N SER A 147 3.45 3.71 2.50
CA SER A 147 3.77 4.36 1.22
C SER A 147 2.57 5.17 0.71
N GLU A 148 2.84 6.31 0.08
CA GLU A 148 1.82 7.08 -0.65
C GLU A 148 1.18 6.28 -1.80
N ASP A 149 1.86 5.27 -2.35
CA ASP A 149 1.32 4.40 -3.40
C ASP A 149 0.20 3.47 -2.89
N LEU A 150 0.05 3.31 -1.56
CA LEU A 150 -0.99 2.51 -0.94
C LEU A 150 -2.27 3.30 -0.62
N TYR A 151 -2.22 4.63 -0.72
CA TYR A 151 -3.38 5.47 -0.43
C TYR A 151 -4.33 5.49 -1.64
N PRO A 152 -5.63 5.17 -1.47
CA PRO A 152 -6.57 5.19 -2.58
C PRO A 152 -6.70 6.60 -3.16
N THR A 153 -6.92 6.67 -4.48
CA THR A 153 -7.20 7.95 -5.12
C THR A 153 -8.49 8.51 -4.57
N ALA A 154 -8.47 9.78 -4.16
CA ALA A 154 -9.65 10.45 -3.61
C ALA A 154 -10.88 10.29 -4.52
N GLU A 155 -12.02 9.96 -3.93
CA GLU A 155 -13.25 9.64 -4.67
C GLU A 155 -13.67 10.74 -5.66
N GLU A 156 -13.56 12.01 -5.26
CA GLU A 156 -13.87 13.16 -6.14
C GLU A 156 -12.99 13.18 -7.40
N ASN A 157 -11.71 12.78 -7.27
CA ASN A 157 -10.78 12.70 -8.38
C ASN A 157 -11.14 11.54 -9.31
N VAL A 158 -11.45 10.35 -8.76
CA VAL A 158 -11.88 9.20 -9.56
C VAL A 158 -13.17 9.53 -10.31
N GLN A 159 -14.16 10.15 -9.65
CA GLN A 159 -15.39 10.59 -10.30
C GLN A 159 -15.16 11.64 -11.39
N SER A 160 -14.24 12.58 -11.16
CA SER A 160 -13.89 13.61 -12.16
C SER A 160 -13.27 12.98 -13.41
N ILE A 161 -12.32 12.05 -13.24
CA ILE A 161 -11.69 11.30 -14.34
C ILE A 161 -12.74 10.46 -15.08
N TYR A 162 -13.57 9.73 -14.34
CA TYR A 162 -14.64 8.91 -14.89
C TYR A 162 -15.63 9.72 -15.73
N LYS A 163 -16.10 10.87 -15.23
CA LYS A 163 -17.02 11.77 -15.95
C LYS A 163 -16.39 12.32 -17.23
N LYS A 164 -15.11 12.70 -17.21
CA LYS A 164 -14.39 13.14 -18.42
C LYS A 164 -14.33 12.03 -19.47
N HIS A 165 -14.00 10.81 -19.04
CA HIS A 165 -13.95 9.66 -19.93
C HIS A 165 -15.31 9.35 -20.56
N GLN A 166 -16.38 9.34 -19.76
CA GLN A 166 -17.76 9.20 -20.24
C GLN A 166 -18.17 10.33 -21.20
N GLY A 167 -17.60 11.51 -21.04
CA GLY A 167 -17.74 12.65 -21.96
C GLY A 167 -16.95 12.55 -23.26
N GLY A 168 -16.21 11.45 -23.49
CA GLY A 168 -15.44 11.20 -24.71
C GLY A 168 -13.94 11.51 -24.61
N ASP A 169 -13.44 11.91 -23.44
CA ASP A 169 -12.00 12.11 -23.24
C ASP A 169 -11.28 10.75 -23.10
N ALA A 170 -10.68 10.30 -24.21
CA ALA A 170 -9.93 9.05 -24.23
C ALA A 170 -8.69 9.08 -23.31
N ALA A 171 -8.05 10.25 -23.12
CA ALA A 171 -6.87 10.37 -22.26
C ALA A 171 -7.24 10.23 -20.78
N ALA A 172 -8.42 10.72 -20.39
CA ALA A 172 -8.96 10.47 -19.05
C ALA A 172 -9.12 8.96 -18.77
N GLY A 173 -9.55 8.17 -19.77
CA GLY A 173 -9.67 6.71 -19.66
C GLY A 173 -8.34 5.98 -19.42
N GLU A 174 -7.22 6.56 -19.87
CA GLU A 174 -5.88 5.99 -19.67
C GLU A 174 -5.25 6.39 -18.33
N THR A 175 -5.89 7.29 -17.58
CA THR A 175 -5.40 7.72 -16.25
C THR A 175 -5.55 6.58 -15.25
N GLU A 176 -4.47 6.27 -14.54
CA GLU A 176 -4.46 5.26 -13.48
C GLU A 176 -4.97 5.85 -12.16
N VAL A 177 -5.77 5.06 -11.45
CA VAL A 177 -6.27 5.35 -10.11
C VAL A 177 -5.93 4.18 -9.19
N VAL A 178 -5.71 4.49 -7.90
CA VAL A 178 -5.45 3.51 -6.84
C VAL A 178 -6.75 3.18 -6.13
N LEU A 179 -7.10 1.90 -6.04
CA LEU A 179 -8.31 1.40 -5.39
C LEU A 179 -8.00 0.25 -4.43
N CYS A 180 -8.84 0.10 -3.41
CA CYS A 180 -8.70 -0.89 -2.33
C CYS A 180 -9.81 -1.95 -2.41
N ARG A 181 -9.53 -3.17 -1.95
CA ARG A 181 -10.55 -4.22 -1.80
C ARG A 181 -10.19 -5.18 -0.68
N GLY A 182 -11.15 -5.44 0.21
CA GLY A 182 -11.09 -6.58 1.13
C GLY A 182 -11.42 -7.88 0.39
N THR A 183 -10.58 -8.90 0.54
CA THR A 183 -10.75 -10.20 -0.12
C THR A 183 -10.03 -11.31 0.66
N ILE A 184 -10.21 -12.57 0.25
CA ILE A 184 -9.53 -13.72 0.88
C ILE A 184 -8.10 -13.87 0.39
N GLY A 185 -7.24 -14.49 1.19
CA GLY A 185 -5.84 -14.75 0.86
C GLY A 185 -5.64 -15.34 -0.54
N PRO A 186 -6.29 -16.48 -0.88
CA PRO A 186 -6.17 -17.08 -2.21
C PRO A 186 -6.57 -16.14 -3.36
N GLN A 187 -7.59 -15.31 -3.15
CA GLN A 187 -8.07 -14.36 -4.15
C GLN A 187 -7.10 -13.19 -4.32
N SER A 188 -6.53 -12.68 -3.22
CA SER A 188 -5.50 -11.63 -3.26
C SER A 188 -4.26 -12.12 -4.01
N GLU A 189 -3.81 -13.35 -3.76
CA GLU A 189 -2.68 -13.97 -4.46
C GLU A 189 -2.97 -14.21 -5.94
N ASN A 190 -4.20 -14.58 -6.28
CA ASN A 190 -4.62 -14.69 -7.68
C ASN A 190 -4.60 -13.33 -8.40
N ILE A 191 -5.07 -12.27 -7.77
CA ILE A 191 -4.97 -10.89 -8.30
C ILE A 191 -3.50 -10.51 -8.53
N ILE A 192 -2.62 -10.84 -7.57
CA ILE A 192 -1.18 -10.58 -7.67
C ILE A 192 -0.55 -11.36 -8.82
N LYS A 193 -0.84 -12.66 -8.90
CA LYS A 193 -0.26 -13.60 -9.87
C LYS A 193 -0.69 -13.26 -11.30
N PHE A 194 -1.98 -13.06 -11.51
CA PHE A 194 -2.55 -12.87 -12.84
C PHE A 194 -2.61 -11.41 -13.27
N LYS A 195 -2.45 -10.47 -12.33
CA LYS A 195 -2.50 -9.02 -12.58
C LYS A 195 -3.81 -8.60 -13.25
N THR A 196 -4.90 -9.20 -12.79
CA THR A 196 -6.25 -8.90 -13.24
C THR A 196 -7.14 -8.57 -12.05
N ALA A 197 -8.13 -7.70 -12.25
CA ALA A 197 -8.98 -7.21 -11.17
C ALA A 197 -9.77 -8.33 -10.45
N GLY A 198 -10.11 -9.39 -11.18
CA GLY A 198 -10.80 -10.58 -10.67
C GLY A 198 -9.87 -11.73 -10.26
N GLY A 199 -8.55 -11.60 -10.41
CA GLY A 199 -7.62 -12.71 -10.16
C GLY A 199 -7.86 -13.93 -11.06
N VAL A 200 -8.17 -13.68 -12.33
CA VAL A 200 -8.35 -14.72 -13.36
C VAL A 200 -7.22 -14.63 -14.39
N GLU A 201 -6.88 -15.76 -15.01
CA GLU A 201 -5.93 -15.81 -16.13
C GLU A 201 -6.44 -15.01 -17.34
N GLY A 202 -5.51 -14.55 -18.17
CA GLY A 202 -5.84 -13.88 -19.43
C GLY A 202 -6.22 -12.40 -19.26
N ALA A 203 -5.26 -11.58 -18.81
CA ALA A 203 -5.44 -10.13 -18.78
C ALA A 203 -5.78 -9.59 -20.18
N ASP A 204 -6.91 -8.89 -20.30
CA ASP A 204 -7.41 -8.35 -21.55
C ASP A 204 -7.38 -6.82 -21.52
N SER A 205 -6.35 -6.24 -22.12
CA SER A 205 -6.21 -4.78 -22.21
C SER A 205 -7.29 -4.08 -23.03
N SER A 206 -8.05 -4.84 -23.84
CA SER A 206 -9.15 -4.35 -24.67
C SER A 206 -10.54 -4.58 -24.07
N VAL A 207 -10.62 -5.18 -22.88
CA VAL A 207 -11.90 -5.45 -22.22
C VAL A 207 -12.67 -4.14 -22.00
N LEU A 208 -13.96 -4.17 -22.31
CA LEU A 208 -14.87 -3.06 -22.05
C LEU A 208 -15.27 -3.04 -20.56
N PRO A 209 -15.56 -1.85 -19.99
CA PRO A 209 -16.11 -1.75 -18.66
C PRO A 209 -17.42 -2.55 -18.56
N VAL A 210 -17.75 -3.05 -17.36
CA VAL A 210 -19.00 -3.80 -17.17
C VAL A 210 -20.20 -2.89 -17.45
N SER A 211 -21.33 -3.46 -17.89
CA SER A 211 -22.53 -2.67 -18.09
C SER A 211 -23.06 -2.09 -16.77
N GLU A 212 -23.78 -0.97 -16.82
CA GLU A 212 -24.45 -0.43 -15.63
C GLU A 212 -25.42 -1.44 -15.00
N GLU A 213 -26.06 -2.27 -15.81
CA GLU A 213 -26.95 -3.33 -15.32
C GLU A 213 -26.16 -4.36 -14.50
N THR A 214 -25.03 -4.82 -15.02
CA THR A 214 -24.12 -5.74 -14.31
C THR A 214 -23.59 -5.12 -13.02
N ALA A 215 -23.21 -3.83 -13.05
CA ALA A 215 -22.79 -3.13 -11.84
C ALA A 215 -23.91 -3.03 -10.79
N ARG A 216 -25.14 -2.74 -11.20
CA ARG A 216 -26.31 -2.75 -10.30
C ARG A 216 -26.60 -4.15 -9.73
N GLN A 217 -26.42 -5.20 -10.52
CA GLN A 217 -26.55 -6.58 -10.05
C GLN A 217 -25.45 -6.94 -9.04
N GLN A 218 -24.21 -6.51 -9.29
CA GLN A 218 -23.10 -6.66 -8.36
C GLN A 218 -23.41 -6.00 -7.00
N VAL A 219 -23.89 -4.76 -6.98
CA VAL A 219 -24.26 -4.06 -5.74
C VAL A 219 -25.40 -4.77 -4.98
N ARG A 220 -26.35 -5.37 -5.70
CA ARG A 220 -27.52 -6.04 -5.09
C ARG A 220 -27.22 -7.43 -4.54
N SER A 221 -26.43 -8.20 -5.28
CA SER A 221 -26.28 -9.64 -5.05
C SER A 221 -24.86 -10.03 -4.61
N GLY A 222 -23.88 -9.15 -4.81
CA GLY A 222 -22.48 -9.44 -4.67
C GLY A 222 -21.98 -10.53 -5.64
N ARG A 223 -20.66 -10.73 -5.66
CA ARG A 223 -19.99 -11.87 -6.29
C ARG A 223 -20.24 -12.06 -7.81
N ILE A 224 -20.71 -11.03 -8.52
CA ILE A 224 -20.91 -11.03 -9.98
C ILE A 224 -19.63 -10.57 -10.69
N ALA A 225 -19.06 -9.46 -10.22
CA ALA A 225 -17.85 -8.85 -10.74
C ALA A 225 -17.04 -8.30 -9.56
N PRO A 226 -15.71 -8.16 -9.69
CA PRO A 226 -14.92 -7.58 -8.63
C PRO A 226 -15.30 -6.10 -8.45
N GLU A 227 -15.53 -5.72 -7.20
CA GLU A 227 -15.81 -4.33 -6.80
C GLU A 227 -14.72 -3.88 -5.83
N TYR A 228 -14.17 -2.70 -6.12
CA TYR A 228 -13.14 -2.03 -5.34
C TYR A 228 -13.71 -0.71 -4.81
N THR A 229 -13.06 -0.13 -3.81
CA THR A 229 -13.48 1.12 -3.17
C THR A 229 -12.32 2.13 -3.12
N THR A 230 -12.68 3.41 -3.11
CA THR A 230 -11.76 4.52 -2.76
C THR A 230 -11.79 4.85 -1.26
N GLU A 231 -12.69 4.23 -0.50
CA GLU A 231 -12.98 4.58 0.88
C GLU A 231 -12.29 3.61 1.86
N LEU A 232 -11.40 4.15 2.69
CA LEU A 232 -10.58 3.35 3.61
C LEU A 232 -11.42 2.65 4.69
N SER A 233 -12.48 3.28 5.20
CA SER A 233 -13.38 2.67 6.20
C SER A 233 -14.13 1.44 5.63
N VAL A 234 -14.48 1.48 4.35
CA VAL A 234 -15.08 0.35 3.63
C VAL A 234 -14.03 -0.74 3.43
N ALA A 235 -12.84 -0.37 2.96
CA ALA A 235 -11.72 -1.30 2.79
C ALA A 235 -11.34 -1.98 4.11
N ASP A 236 -11.38 -1.25 5.22
CA ASP A 236 -11.12 -1.73 6.57
C ASP A 236 -12.10 -2.82 6.96
N ARG A 237 -13.39 -2.48 6.96
CA ARG A 237 -14.46 -3.41 7.31
C ARG A 237 -14.44 -4.71 6.52
N PHE A 238 -14.13 -4.64 5.22
CA PHE A 238 -14.12 -5.83 4.35
C PHE A 238 -12.79 -6.62 4.36
N SER A 239 -11.70 -6.05 4.89
CA SER A 239 -10.40 -6.72 4.97
C SER A 239 -10.09 -7.28 6.35
N ARG A 240 -10.74 -6.79 7.41
CA ARG A 240 -10.59 -7.29 8.79
C ARG A 240 -10.84 -8.80 8.86
N GLY A 241 -9.90 -9.55 9.43
CA GLY A 241 -9.93 -11.03 9.47
C GLY A 241 -9.56 -11.71 8.15
N HIS A 242 -9.15 -10.94 7.14
CA HIS A 242 -8.89 -11.37 5.77
C HIS A 242 -7.67 -10.64 5.18
N HIS A 243 -7.70 -10.28 3.90
CA HIS A 243 -6.64 -9.57 3.21
C HIS A 243 -7.16 -8.28 2.58
N LEU A 244 -6.34 -7.23 2.65
CA LEU A 244 -6.54 -6.02 1.85
C LEU A 244 -5.66 -6.09 0.61
N ILE A 245 -6.24 -5.96 -0.58
CA ILE A 245 -5.50 -5.77 -1.83
C ILE A 245 -5.67 -4.34 -2.34
N ILE A 246 -4.58 -3.73 -2.78
CA ILE A 246 -4.53 -2.37 -3.30
C ILE A 246 -3.93 -2.43 -4.70
N VAL A 247 -4.63 -1.85 -5.67
CA VAL A 247 -4.29 -1.95 -7.09
C VAL A 247 -4.34 -0.58 -7.77
N LYS A 248 -3.45 -0.37 -8.74
CA LYS A 248 -3.57 0.66 -9.76
C LYS A 248 -4.34 0.09 -10.96
N VAL A 249 -5.30 0.85 -11.46
CA VAL A 249 -6.12 0.47 -12.62
C VAL A 249 -6.47 1.69 -13.46
N LYS A 250 -6.56 1.51 -14.78
CA LYS A 250 -6.97 2.58 -15.70
C LYS A 250 -8.47 2.87 -15.58
N ALA A 251 -8.83 4.16 -15.60
CA ALA A 251 -10.20 4.61 -15.44
C ALA A 251 -11.18 4.07 -16.49
N LYS A 252 -10.71 3.73 -17.70
CA LYS A 252 -11.54 3.14 -18.77
C LYS A 252 -12.18 1.79 -18.43
N TYR A 253 -11.65 1.08 -17.42
CA TYR A 253 -12.21 -0.21 -16.99
C TYR A 253 -13.30 -0.05 -15.91
N LEU A 254 -13.51 1.16 -15.40
CA LEU A 254 -14.39 1.39 -14.25
C LEU A 254 -15.84 1.57 -14.68
N THR A 255 -16.74 0.96 -13.91
CA THR A 255 -18.17 1.27 -13.91
C THR A 255 -18.57 1.62 -12.47
N ARG A 256 -19.41 2.65 -12.29
CA ARG A 256 -19.83 3.04 -10.95
C ARG A 256 -20.59 1.90 -10.26
N GLY A 257 -20.13 1.52 -9.07
CA GLY A 257 -20.75 0.53 -8.19
C GLY A 257 -21.54 1.17 -7.06
N SER A 258 -21.36 0.65 -5.85
CA SER A 258 -22.02 1.07 -4.62
C SER A 258 -21.76 2.55 -4.34
N ILE A 259 -22.81 3.39 -4.33
CA ILE A 259 -22.65 4.82 -4.09
C ILE A 259 -22.24 5.09 -2.63
N SER A 260 -22.84 4.37 -1.69
CA SER A 260 -22.59 4.53 -0.25
C SER A 260 -21.24 3.98 0.21
N GLU A 261 -20.59 3.15 -0.61
CA GLU A 261 -19.30 2.52 -0.28
C GLU A 261 -18.20 2.96 -1.24
N SER A 262 -18.45 4.04 -1.99
CA SER A 262 -17.53 4.59 -2.98
C SER A 262 -16.99 3.53 -3.95
N GLY A 263 -17.89 2.64 -4.38
CA GLY A 263 -17.62 1.42 -5.12
C GLY A 263 -17.40 1.63 -6.62
N TRP A 264 -16.48 0.85 -7.16
CA TRP A 264 -16.11 0.82 -8.58
C TRP A 264 -16.00 -0.63 -9.03
N VAL A 265 -16.88 -1.02 -9.95
CA VAL A 265 -16.93 -2.37 -10.50
C VAL A 265 -16.02 -2.45 -11.70
N ILE A 266 -15.22 -3.52 -11.77
CA ILE A 266 -14.20 -3.73 -12.79
C ILE A 266 -14.45 -5.08 -13.47
N PRO A 267 -14.24 -5.25 -14.78
CA PRO A 267 -14.25 -6.56 -15.42
C PRO A 267 -13.19 -7.49 -14.81
N HIS A 268 -13.50 -8.79 -14.67
CA HIS A 268 -12.58 -9.76 -14.09
C HIS A 268 -11.20 -9.79 -14.75
N THR A 269 -11.16 -9.74 -16.08
CA THR A 269 -9.93 -9.81 -16.89
C THR A 269 -9.24 -8.46 -17.09
N ALA A 270 -9.78 -7.36 -16.54
CA ALA A 270 -9.18 -6.04 -16.67
C ALA A 270 -7.77 -6.03 -16.04
N PRO A 271 -6.73 -5.56 -16.77
CA PRO A 271 -5.39 -5.47 -16.23
C PRO A 271 -5.33 -4.50 -15.06
N VAL A 272 -4.67 -4.93 -13.99
CA VAL A 272 -4.35 -4.10 -12.83
C VAL A 272 -2.88 -4.23 -12.47
N GLU A 273 -2.32 -3.22 -11.82
CA GLU A 273 -1.02 -3.31 -11.16
C GLU A 273 -1.23 -3.43 -9.64
N PRO A 274 -1.01 -4.61 -9.05
CA PRO A 274 -1.03 -4.78 -7.60
C PRO A 274 0.12 -3.99 -6.96
N VAL A 275 -0.22 -3.04 -6.07
CA VAL A 275 0.76 -2.17 -5.39
C VAL A 275 0.92 -2.52 -3.91
N GLY A 276 -0.11 -3.08 -3.28
CA GLY A 276 -0.04 -3.54 -1.89
C GLY A 276 -0.95 -4.72 -1.61
N VAL A 277 -0.48 -5.62 -0.75
CA VAL A 277 -1.31 -6.63 -0.08
C VAL A 277 -0.99 -6.62 1.41
N ILE A 278 -2.03 -6.63 2.23
CA ILE A 278 -1.91 -6.63 3.68
C ILE A 278 -2.70 -7.81 4.23
N ASP A 279 -2.01 -8.70 4.94
CA ASP A 279 -2.61 -9.79 5.70
C ASP A 279 -3.14 -9.22 7.02
N ARG A 280 -4.46 -9.28 7.20
CA ARG A 280 -5.19 -8.83 8.40
C ARG A 280 -5.93 -10.00 9.05
N THR A 281 -5.38 -11.20 8.94
CA THR A 281 -5.90 -12.39 9.64
C THR A 281 -5.50 -12.40 11.12
N TYR A 282 -4.51 -11.58 11.50
CA TYR A 282 -3.97 -11.50 12.87
C TYR A 282 -3.49 -12.86 13.39
N GLY A 283 -3.01 -13.73 12.49
CA GLY A 283 -2.58 -15.09 12.82
C GLY A 283 -3.73 -16.09 13.03
N HIS A 284 -4.99 -15.68 12.88
CA HIS A 284 -6.15 -16.57 12.96
C HIS A 284 -6.45 -17.28 11.64
N ALA A 285 -7.22 -18.38 11.71
CA ALA A 285 -7.67 -19.08 10.52
C ALA A 285 -8.67 -18.23 9.71
N GLU A 286 -8.39 -18.02 8.43
CA GLU A 286 -9.24 -17.21 7.55
C GLU A 286 -10.55 -17.93 7.19
N ASN A 287 -11.70 -17.27 7.41
CA ASN A 287 -12.99 -17.79 6.98
C ASN A 287 -13.25 -17.49 5.49
N THR A 288 -12.83 -18.40 4.62
CA THR A 288 -12.93 -18.20 3.16
C THR A 288 -14.37 -18.28 2.59
N ALA A 289 -15.35 -18.72 3.38
CA ALA A 289 -16.75 -18.87 2.92
C ALA A 289 -17.57 -17.57 2.97
N GLN A 290 -17.18 -16.62 3.84
CA GLN A 290 -17.98 -15.43 4.13
C GLN A 290 -17.67 -14.20 3.25
N VAL A 291 -16.55 -14.18 2.55
CA VAL A 291 -16.06 -12.93 1.90
C VAL A 291 -16.60 -12.73 0.49
N ASN A 292 -16.58 -11.47 0.05
CA ASN A 292 -16.85 -10.97 -1.31
C ASN A 292 -15.80 -11.43 -2.35
N ALA A 293 -15.34 -12.68 -2.28
CA ALA A 293 -14.67 -13.32 -3.40
C ALA A 293 -15.67 -13.41 -4.56
N SER A 294 -15.36 -12.73 -5.65
CA SER A 294 -16.12 -12.84 -6.88
C SER A 294 -15.97 -14.27 -7.40
N LYS A 295 -17.08 -14.90 -7.79
CA LYS A 295 -17.05 -16.27 -8.34
C LYS A 295 -16.37 -16.31 -9.71
#